data_AF-A0A955B284-F1
#
_entry.id   AF-A0A955B284-F1
#
_cell.length_a   1.000
_cell.length_b   1.000
_cell.length_c   1.000
_cell.angle_alpha   90.00
_cell.angle_beta   90.00
_cell.angle_gamma   90.00
#
_symmetry.space_group_name_H-M   'P 1'
#
loop_
_entity.id
_entity.type
_entity.pdbx_description
1 polymer ?
#
loop_
_entity_poly.entity_id
_entity_poly.type
_entity_poly.pdbx_seq_one_letter_code
_entity_poly.pdbx_strand_id
1 'polypeptide(L)'
;MESRGYVRYRGSWRLPQEVALEEAAESAEVREKEWRKQIKMWRGWIVKGRSQADEGLRNLRQLDDPVAAAGLADLIGEEEFPQMRVILVETLGRLKTPLGIATFAKLAAEDPDPKVRDVAIDQLIAFGGERAIPLLVNYLKDKDNVVVNRAAVALGSIGDPSATVALIDALSTKHKFIIQTGGVGNSNAGFSNDGAGGGTFSQGGGPKLVETELPNRGALDALTAIHRVNFQYDKQRWKDWYAQQRTPEVPNLRRD
;
A
#
# COMPACT_ATOMS: atom_id res chain seq x y z
N MET A 1 42.63 25.33 12.74
CA MET A 1 41.38 24.65 12.37
C MET A 1 40.21 25.23 13.16
N GLU A 2 40.38 25.45 14.46
CA GLU A 2 39.46 26.23 15.30
C GLU A 2 39.20 27.66 14.76
N SER A 3 40.25 28.35 14.30
CA SER A 3 40.16 29.65 13.61
C SER A 3 39.45 29.64 12.26
N ARG A 4 39.08 28.46 11.74
CA ARG A 4 38.28 28.27 10.51
C ARG A 4 36.82 27.89 10.84
N GLY A 5 36.40 27.99 12.11
CA GLY A 5 35.04 27.71 12.55
C GLY A 5 34.73 26.24 12.81
N TYR A 6 35.74 25.36 12.90
CA TYR A 6 35.56 23.94 13.22
C TYR A 6 35.68 23.69 14.73
N VAL A 7 34.87 22.77 15.25
CA VAL A 7 34.89 22.31 16.64
C VAL A 7 35.37 20.86 16.68
N ARG A 8 36.12 20.50 17.73
CA ARG A 8 36.57 19.13 17.92
C ARG A 8 35.45 18.31 18.58
N TYR A 9 34.91 17.34 17.85
CA TYR A 9 33.83 16.46 18.31
C TYR A 9 34.21 15.00 18.05
N ARG A 10 34.11 14.16 19.10
CA ARG A 10 34.45 12.71 19.06
C ARG A 10 35.77 12.39 18.35
N GLY A 11 36.81 13.14 18.68
CA GLY A 11 38.16 12.93 18.14
C GLY A 11 38.42 13.48 16.74
N SER A 12 37.41 14.02 16.05
CA SER A 12 37.53 14.61 14.70
C SER A 12 37.16 16.10 14.69
N TRP A 13 37.66 16.86 13.71
CA TRP A 13 37.21 18.24 13.48
C TRP A 13 35.95 18.23 12.63
N ARG A 14 34.91 18.93 13.09
CA ARG A 14 33.58 19.02 12.46
C ARG A 14 33.07 20.45 12.47
N LEU A 15 32.14 20.77 11.60
CA LEU A 15 31.44 22.06 11.67
C LEU A 15 30.43 22.03 12.84
N PRO A 16 30.21 23.14 13.55
CA PRO A 16 29.21 23.21 14.63
C PRO A 16 27.82 22.72 14.23
N GLN A 17 27.42 22.96 12.96
CA GLN A 17 26.14 22.52 12.42
C GLN A 17 26.07 20.99 12.25
N GLU A 18 27.18 20.35 11.86
CA GLU A 18 27.26 18.89 11.73
C GLU A 18 27.16 18.22 13.10
N VAL A 19 27.87 18.77 14.09
CA VAL A 19 27.81 18.28 15.48
C VAL A 19 26.39 18.41 16.03
N ALA A 20 25.75 19.56 15.85
CA ALA A 20 24.38 19.78 16.30
C ALA A 20 23.38 18.84 15.62
N LEU A 21 23.58 18.54 14.32
CA LEU A 21 22.75 17.59 13.59
C LEU A 21 22.93 16.15 14.12
N GLU A 22 24.18 15.74 14.41
CA GLU A 22 24.49 14.43 14.98
C GLU A 22 23.88 14.26 16.37
N GLU A 23 24.07 15.23 17.26
CA GLU A 23 23.48 15.20 18.62
C GLU A 23 21.94 15.24 18.58
N ALA A 24 21.35 16.02 17.67
CA ALA A 24 19.92 16.03 17.45
C ALA A 24 19.40 14.66 16.99
N ALA A 25 20.11 14.00 16.06
CA ALA A 25 19.76 12.67 15.58
C ALA A 25 19.85 11.62 16.70
N GLU A 26 20.90 11.64 17.51
CA GLU A 26 21.04 10.72 18.65
C GLU A 26 19.95 10.91 19.70
N SER A 27 19.64 12.17 20.02
CA SER A 27 18.55 12.49 20.94
C SER A 27 17.19 12.04 20.39
N ALA A 28 16.98 12.14 19.08
CA ALA A 28 15.78 11.64 18.42
C ALA A 28 15.71 10.10 18.47
N GLU A 29 16.82 9.40 18.25
CA GLU A 29 16.88 7.93 18.34
C GLU A 29 16.55 7.44 19.75
N VAL A 30 17.11 8.08 20.79
CA VAL A 30 16.80 7.74 22.19
C VAL A 30 15.32 7.98 22.49
N ARG A 31 14.77 9.11 22.06
CA ARG A 31 13.33 9.42 22.21
C ARG A 31 12.44 8.45 21.47
N GLU A 32 12.80 8.06 20.25
CA GLU A 32 12.05 7.06 19.48
C GLU A 32 11.99 5.72 20.22
N LYS A 33 13.11 5.26 20.78
CA LYS A 33 13.16 4.04 21.60
C LYS A 33 12.24 4.14 22.82
N GLU A 34 12.18 5.31 23.46
CA GLU A 34 11.28 5.53 24.58
C GLU A 34 9.82 5.53 24.12
N TRP A 35 9.49 6.22 23.03
CA TRP A 35 8.15 6.21 22.44
C TRP A 35 7.66 4.82 22.09
N ARG A 36 8.53 3.99 21.50
CA ARG A 36 8.21 2.58 21.20
C ARG A 36 7.79 1.80 22.45
N LYS A 37 8.47 2.01 23.58
CA LYS A 37 8.11 1.36 24.86
C LYS A 37 6.78 1.88 25.38
N GLN A 38 6.59 3.21 25.41
CA GLN A 38 5.38 3.85 25.91
C GLN A 38 4.14 3.43 25.12
N ILE A 39 4.21 3.50 23.78
CA ILE A 39 3.12 3.09 22.88
C ILE A 39 2.77 1.60 23.09
N LYS A 40 3.78 0.71 23.16
CA LYS A 40 3.53 -0.72 23.41
C LYS A 40 2.90 -0.97 24.78
N MET A 41 3.31 -0.22 25.80
CA MET A 41 2.70 -0.28 27.13
C MET A 41 1.23 0.16 27.11
N TRP A 42 0.92 1.32 26.53
CA TRP A 42 -0.45 1.84 26.42
C TRP A 42 -1.35 0.90 25.62
N ARG A 43 -0.86 0.38 24.48
CA ARG A 43 -1.54 -0.69 23.73
C ARG A 43 -1.84 -1.89 24.62
N GLY A 44 -0.87 -2.31 25.42
CA GLY A 44 -1.03 -3.42 26.37
C GLY A 44 -2.10 -3.18 27.42
N TRP A 45 -2.30 -1.93 27.87
CA TRP A 45 -3.39 -1.57 28.79
C TRP A 45 -4.75 -1.65 28.10
N ILE A 46 -4.86 -1.11 26.88
CA ILE A 46 -6.10 -1.07 26.10
C ILE A 46 -6.56 -2.48 25.73
N VAL A 47 -5.70 -3.25 25.06
CA VAL A 47 -6.05 -4.57 24.52
C VAL A 47 -6.37 -5.59 25.62
N LYS A 48 -5.71 -5.48 26.77
CA LYS A 48 -5.96 -6.38 27.92
C LYS A 48 -7.09 -5.89 28.84
N GLY A 49 -7.77 -4.79 28.50
CA GLY A 49 -8.86 -4.23 29.31
C GLY A 49 -8.45 -3.92 30.75
N ARG A 50 -7.25 -3.37 30.95
CA ARG A 50 -6.77 -3.02 32.30
C ARG A 50 -7.47 -1.76 32.81
N SER A 51 -7.37 -1.49 34.12
CA SER A 51 -7.92 -0.26 34.72
C SER A 51 -7.38 1.02 34.09
N GLN A 52 -6.16 0.97 33.50
CA GLN A 52 -5.55 2.09 32.77
C GLN A 52 -5.89 2.14 31.27
N ALA A 53 -6.84 1.34 30.76
CA ALA A 53 -7.17 1.32 29.33
C ALA A 53 -7.57 2.71 28.80
N ASP A 54 -8.42 3.42 29.53
CA ASP A 54 -8.85 4.77 29.15
C ASP A 54 -7.70 5.78 29.16
N GLU A 55 -6.76 5.62 30.09
CA GLU A 55 -5.55 6.45 30.16
C GLU A 55 -4.64 6.19 28.97
N GLY A 56 -4.36 4.92 28.65
CA GLY A 56 -3.59 4.55 27.48
C GLY A 56 -4.20 5.08 26.18
N LEU A 57 -5.53 5.02 26.07
CA LEU A 57 -6.24 5.55 24.91
C LEU A 57 -6.14 7.07 24.80
N ARG A 58 -6.27 7.79 25.92
CA ARG A 58 -6.07 9.25 25.95
C ARG A 58 -4.64 9.62 25.56
N ASN A 59 -3.66 8.92 26.10
CA ASN A 59 -2.24 9.18 25.82
C ASN A 59 -1.92 8.99 24.33
N LEU A 60 -2.40 7.89 23.72
CA LEU A 60 -2.25 7.71 22.27
C LEU A 60 -2.92 8.85 21.48
N ARG A 61 -4.15 9.22 21.83
CA ARG A 61 -4.90 10.26 21.10
C ARG A 61 -4.29 11.66 21.22
N GLN A 62 -3.55 11.92 22.30
CA GLN A 62 -2.89 13.21 22.56
C GLN A 62 -1.43 13.23 22.11
N LEU A 63 -0.89 12.12 21.61
CA LEU A 63 0.49 12.03 21.13
C LEU A 63 0.69 12.97 19.92
N ASP A 64 1.61 13.91 20.07
CA ASP A 64 1.91 14.97 19.10
C ASP A 64 3.38 15.01 18.66
N ASP A 65 4.25 14.16 19.22
CA ASP A 65 5.67 14.07 18.86
C ASP A 65 5.89 13.30 17.54
N PRO A 66 6.37 13.94 16.46
CA PRO A 66 6.64 13.27 15.18
C PRO A 66 7.66 12.14 15.27
N VAL A 67 8.57 12.15 16.27
CA VAL A 67 9.56 11.09 16.50
C VAL A 67 8.86 9.77 16.82
N ALA A 68 7.64 9.80 17.36
CA ALA A 68 6.87 8.60 17.65
C ALA A 68 6.31 7.89 16.40
N ALA A 69 6.36 8.53 15.22
CA ALA A 69 5.76 8.00 13.99
C ALA A 69 6.31 6.62 13.60
N ALA A 70 7.62 6.40 13.75
CA ALA A 70 8.24 5.11 13.44
C ALA A 70 7.75 4.01 14.38
N GLY A 71 7.65 4.30 15.67
CA GLY A 71 7.11 3.37 16.67
C GLY A 71 5.64 3.00 16.42
N LEU A 72 4.82 3.96 15.98
CA LEU A 72 3.43 3.71 15.61
C LEU A 72 3.34 2.86 14.33
N ALA A 73 4.09 3.22 13.28
CA ALA A 73 4.07 2.50 12.00
C ALA A 73 4.46 1.02 12.15
N ASP A 74 5.50 0.74 12.94
CA ASP A 74 5.92 -0.64 13.21
C ASP A 74 4.86 -1.39 14.02
N LEU A 75 4.29 -0.76 15.06
CA LEU A 75 3.24 -1.40 15.86
C LEU A 75 1.97 -1.66 15.04
N ILE A 76 1.59 -0.78 14.11
CA ILE A 76 0.46 -1.00 13.20
C ILE A 76 0.66 -2.27 12.38
N GLY A 77 1.89 -2.51 11.90
CA GLY A 77 2.23 -3.71 11.12
C GLY A 77 2.23 -4.99 11.95
N GLU A 78 2.54 -4.90 13.25
CA GLU A 78 2.54 -6.02 14.21
C GLU A 78 1.14 -6.29 14.82
N GLU A 79 0.20 -5.35 14.71
CA GLU A 79 -1.05 -5.38 15.45
C GLU A 79 -2.10 -6.31 14.82
N GLU A 80 -2.57 -7.27 15.60
CA GLU A 80 -3.54 -8.29 15.20
C GLU A 80 -4.99 -7.77 15.27
N PHE A 81 -5.29 -6.84 16.19
CA PHE A 81 -6.66 -6.36 16.40
C PHE A 81 -6.99 -5.18 15.48
N PRO A 82 -7.94 -5.30 14.54
CA PRO A 82 -8.27 -4.21 13.61
C PRO A 82 -8.69 -2.92 14.30
N GLN A 83 -9.45 -3.02 15.40
CA GLN A 83 -9.86 -1.84 16.18
C GLN A 83 -8.66 -1.09 16.77
N MET A 84 -7.63 -1.81 17.21
CA MET A 84 -6.42 -1.19 17.72
C MET A 84 -5.59 -0.57 16.59
N ARG A 85 -5.53 -1.22 15.41
CA ARG A 85 -4.92 -0.61 14.21
C ARG A 85 -5.57 0.70 13.82
N VAL A 86 -6.90 0.78 13.85
CA VAL A 86 -7.62 2.04 13.59
C VAL A 86 -7.15 3.16 14.53
N ILE A 87 -7.08 2.89 15.84
CA ILE A 87 -6.61 3.88 16.83
C ILE A 87 -5.17 4.33 16.52
N LEU A 88 -4.28 3.39 16.19
CA LEU A 88 -2.88 3.70 15.88
C LEU A 88 -2.74 4.47 14.56
N VAL A 89 -3.54 4.14 13.53
CA VAL A 89 -3.57 4.84 12.25
C VAL A 89 -4.04 6.29 12.43
N GLU A 90 -5.14 6.50 13.18
CA GLU A 90 -5.61 7.85 13.51
C GLU A 90 -4.56 8.62 14.31
N THR A 91 -3.86 7.96 15.22
CA THR A 91 -2.78 8.56 16.01
C THR A 91 -1.61 8.99 15.12
N LEU A 92 -1.15 8.10 14.23
CA LEU A 92 -0.11 8.41 13.26
C LEU A 92 -0.51 9.55 12.32
N GLY A 93 -1.80 9.63 11.96
CA GLY A 93 -2.35 10.68 11.10
C GLY A 93 -2.23 12.07 11.70
N ARG A 94 -2.41 12.19 13.03
CA ARG A 94 -2.24 13.46 13.76
C ARG A 94 -0.81 13.99 13.71
N LEU A 95 0.18 13.09 13.65
CA LEU A 95 1.60 13.46 13.57
C LEU A 95 1.99 14.06 12.21
N LYS A 96 1.19 13.85 11.17
CA LYS A 96 1.36 14.46 9.84
C LYS A 96 2.79 14.28 9.28
N THR A 97 3.32 13.07 9.37
CA THR A 97 4.68 12.75 8.90
C THR A 97 4.66 12.14 7.50
N PRO A 98 5.75 12.29 6.70
CA PRO A 98 5.89 11.59 5.43
C PRO A 98 5.81 10.06 5.58
N LEU A 99 6.32 9.53 6.71
CA LEU A 99 6.20 8.12 7.04
C LEU A 99 4.74 7.69 7.16
N GLY A 100 3.89 8.52 7.79
CA GLY A 100 2.45 8.28 7.87
C GLY A 100 1.81 8.09 6.50
N ILE A 101 2.13 8.94 5.52
CA ILE A 101 1.62 8.83 4.14
C ILE A 101 1.99 7.47 3.54
N ALA A 102 3.24 7.03 3.71
CA ALA A 102 3.68 5.73 3.21
C ALA A 102 2.98 4.56 3.91
N THR A 103 2.80 4.65 5.23
CA THR A 103 2.05 3.67 6.01
C THR A 103 0.60 3.59 5.55
N PHE A 104 -0.09 4.72 5.37
CA PHE A 104 -1.49 4.73 4.95
C PHE A 104 -1.68 4.21 3.52
N ALA A 105 -0.78 4.53 2.59
CA ALA A 105 -0.81 3.99 1.24
C ALA A 105 -0.70 2.45 1.24
N LYS A 106 0.21 1.90 2.06
CA LYS A 106 0.33 0.45 2.25
C LYS A 106 -0.93 -0.15 2.83
N LEU A 107 -1.47 0.42 3.91
CA LEU A 107 -2.67 -0.11 4.55
C LEU A 107 -3.88 -0.07 3.62
N ALA A 108 -4.10 1.02 2.90
CA ALA A 108 -5.19 1.15 1.93
C ALA A 108 -5.14 0.06 0.84
N ALA A 109 -3.94 -0.35 0.42
CA ALA A 109 -3.74 -1.37 -0.61
C ALA A 109 -3.79 -2.81 -0.07
N GLU A 110 -3.20 -3.08 1.10
CA GLU A 110 -2.90 -4.44 1.55
C GLU A 110 -3.73 -4.89 2.75
N ASP A 111 -4.23 -3.97 3.59
CA ASP A 111 -4.80 -4.34 4.88
C ASP A 111 -6.01 -5.29 4.73
N PRO A 112 -6.06 -6.42 5.46
CA PRO A 112 -7.17 -7.36 5.35
C PRO A 112 -8.51 -6.75 5.80
N ASP A 113 -8.48 -5.86 6.79
CA ASP A 113 -9.69 -5.29 7.38
C ASP A 113 -10.20 -4.08 6.57
N PRO A 114 -11.46 -4.12 6.08
CA PRO A 114 -12.02 -3.01 5.32
C PRO A 114 -12.04 -1.68 6.07
N LYS A 115 -12.31 -1.70 7.38
CA LYS A 115 -12.41 -0.47 8.16
C LYS A 115 -11.04 0.19 8.32
N VAL A 116 -9.98 -0.59 8.49
CA VAL A 116 -8.60 -0.06 8.51
C VAL A 116 -8.24 0.57 7.15
N ARG A 117 -8.63 -0.06 6.04
CA ARG A 117 -8.41 0.52 4.70
C ARG A 117 -9.13 1.85 4.52
N ASP A 118 -10.40 1.92 4.90
CA ASP A 118 -11.19 3.15 4.78
C ASP A 118 -10.58 4.28 5.61
N VAL A 119 -10.18 4.00 6.86
CA VAL A 119 -9.52 4.98 7.73
C VAL A 119 -8.18 5.42 7.15
N ALA A 120 -7.40 4.52 6.56
CA ALA A 120 -6.15 4.88 5.90
C ALA A 120 -6.39 5.81 4.69
N ILE A 121 -7.42 5.53 3.87
CA ILE A 121 -7.83 6.41 2.77
C ILE A 121 -8.28 7.78 3.30
N ASP A 122 -9.06 7.82 4.37
CA ASP A 122 -9.47 9.08 5.03
C ASP A 122 -8.25 9.89 5.50
N GLN A 123 -7.24 9.23 6.07
CA GLN A 123 -5.99 9.89 6.46
C GLN A 123 -5.23 10.44 5.24
N LEU A 124 -5.19 9.71 4.12
CA LEU A 124 -4.56 10.18 2.89
C LEU A 124 -5.27 11.40 2.30
N ILE A 125 -6.61 11.39 2.26
CA ILE A 125 -7.41 12.52 1.77
C ILE A 125 -7.22 13.74 2.68
N ALA A 126 -7.24 13.54 4.00
CA ALA A 126 -7.04 14.62 4.96
C ALA A 126 -5.59 15.14 4.94
N PHE A 127 -4.61 14.27 4.64
CA PHE A 127 -3.20 14.59 4.69
C PHE A 127 -2.39 13.82 3.65
N GLY A 128 -1.99 14.52 2.58
CA GLY A 128 -0.95 14.05 1.67
C GLY A 128 -1.42 13.18 0.50
N GLY A 129 -2.69 13.30 0.08
CA GLY A 129 -3.25 12.58 -1.07
C GLY A 129 -2.36 12.64 -2.30
N GLU A 130 -1.93 13.84 -2.72
CA GLU A 130 -1.01 14.04 -3.85
C GLU A 130 0.32 13.28 -3.69
N ARG A 131 0.88 13.27 -2.48
CA ARG A 131 2.15 12.59 -2.17
C ARG A 131 1.99 11.07 -2.10
N ALA A 132 0.78 10.57 -1.88
CA ALA A 132 0.48 9.14 -1.85
C ALA A 132 0.26 8.54 -3.24
N ILE A 133 -0.11 9.35 -4.25
CA ILE A 133 -0.32 8.91 -5.63
C ILE A 133 0.83 8.05 -6.16
N PRO A 134 2.11 8.48 -6.13
CA PRO A 134 3.21 7.65 -6.65
C PRO A 134 3.35 6.32 -5.91
N LEU A 135 3.01 6.28 -4.61
CA LEU A 135 3.05 5.05 -3.81
C LEU A 135 1.90 4.10 -4.20
N LEU A 136 0.69 4.62 -4.33
CA LEU A 136 -0.48 3.83 -4.76
C LEU A 136 -0.37 3.37 -6.22
N VAL A 137 0.25 4.17 -7.10
CA VAL A 137 0.56 3.77 -8.48
C VAL A 137 1.53 2.58 -8.51
N ASN A 138 2.43 2.45 -7.53
CA ASN A 138 3.27 1.26 -7.43
C ASN A 138 2.43 0.00 -7.12
N TYR A 139 1.42 0.13 -6.27
CA TYR A 139 0.50 -0.96 -5.93
C TYR A 139 -0.42 -1.40 -7.08
N LEU A 140 -0.66 -0.54 -8.07
CA LEU A 140 -1.37 -0.94 -9.31
C LEU A 140 -0.59 -1.96 -10.16
N LYS A 141 0.69 -2.19 -9.86
CA LYS A 141 1.56 -3.15 -10.55
C LYS A 141 1.75 -4.44 -9.76
N ASP A 142 0.99 -4.63 -8.68
CA ASP A 142 1.09 -5.83 -7.86
C ASP A 142 0.64 -7.09 -8.62
N LYS A 143 1.18 -8.24 -8.22
CA LYS A 143 0.80 -9.55 -8.74
C LYS A 143 -0.55 -10.03 -8.21
N ASP A 144 -1.04 -9.47 -7.12
CA ASP A 144 -2.36 -9.76 -6.57
C ASP A 144 -3.37 -8.71 -7.03
N ASN A 145 -4.37 -9.14 -7.79
CA ASN A 145 -5.46 -8.27 -8.22
C ASN A 145 -6.24 -7.65 -7.07
N VAL A 146 -6.31 -8.32 -5.92
CA VAL A 146 -6.97 -7.74 -4.75
C VAL A 146 -6.25 -6.45 -4.35
N VAL A 147 -4.92 -6.45 -4.33
CA VAL A 147 -4.09 -5.27 -4.05
C VAL A 147 -4.26 -4.21 -5.13
N VAL A 148 -4.23 -4.60 -6.41
CA VAL A 148 -4.44 -3.68 -7.56
C VAL A 148 -5.80 -2.98 -7.46
N ASN A 149 -6.88 -3.72 -7.21
CA ASN A 149 -8.22 -3.15 -7.09
C ASN A 149 -8.34 -2.23 -5.86
N ARG A 150 -7.74 -2.58 -4.72
CA ARG A 150 -7.74 -1.74 -3.52
C ARG A 150 -6.96 -0.44 -3.72
N ALA A 151 -5.78 -0.51 -4.34
CA ALA A 151 -5.00 0.67 -4.70
C ALA A 151 -5.74 1.57 -5.68
N ALA A 152 -6.44 0.99 -6.65
CA ALA A 152 -7.28 1.75 -7.57
C ALA A 152 -8.44 2.45 -6.86
N VAL A 153 -9.12 1.78 -5.93
CA VAL A 153 -10.16 2.41 -5.09
C VAL A 153 -9.59 3.59 -4.31
N ALA A 154 -8.43 3.45 -3.67
CA ALA A 154 -7.79 4.54 -2.94
C ALA A 154 -7.46 5.73 -3.85
N LEU A 155 -6.91 5.49 -5.06
CA LEU A 155 -6.65 6.53 -6.05
C LEU A 155 -7.94 7.21 -6.54
N GLY A 156 -9.01 6.44 -6.75
CA GLY A 156 -10.32 6.96 -7.12
C GLY A 156 -10.92 7.85 -6.03
N SER A 157 -10.75 7.50 -4.75
CA SER A 157 -11.19 8.31 -3.61
C SER A 157 -10.37 9.60 -3.44
N ILE A 158 -9.07 9.57 -3.76
CA ILE A 158 -8.23 10.78 -3.82
C ILE A 158 -8.69 11.70 -4.96
N GLY A 159 -9.07 11.12 -6.10
CA GLY A 159 -9.71 11.86 -7.21
C GLY A 159 -8.75 12.67 -8.09
N ASP A 160 -7.43 12.52 -7.92
CA ASP A 160 -6.44 13.27 -8.67
C ASP A 160 -6.23 12.71 -10.09
N PRO A 161 -6.42 13.50 -11.15
CA PRO A 161 -6.26 13.06 -12.54
C PRO A 161 -4.84 12.62 -12.93
N SER A 162 -3.80 12.96 -12.17
CA SER A 162 -2.42 12.52 -12.44
C SER A 162 -2.26 10.99 -12.41
N ALA A 163 -3.13 10.27 -11.68
CA ALA A 163 -3.15 8.82 -11.63
C ALA A 163 -3.81 8.15 -12.87
N THR A 164 -4.45 8.92 -13.75
CA THR A 164 -5.28 8.41 -14.85
C THR A 164 -4.56 7.42 -15.74
N VAL A 165 -3.35 7.73 -16.20
CA VAL A 165 -2.60 6.84 -17.11
C VAL A 165 -2.31 5.50 -16.43
N ALA A 166 -1.90 5.53 -15.16
CA ALA A 166 -1.63 4.32 -14.40
C ALA A 166 -2.90 3.48 -14.17
N LEU A 167 -4.04 4.13 -13.89
CA LEU A 167 -5.33 3.46 -13.76
C LEU A 167 -5.80 2.82 -15.07
N ILE A 168 -5.57 3.48 -16.22
CA ILE A 168 -5.87 2.91 -17.54
C ILE A 168 -5.04 1.65 -17.79
N ASP A 169 -3.73 1.72 -17.50
CA ASP A 169 -2.85 0.56 -17.66
C ASP A 169 -3.26 -0.59 -16.72
N ALA A 170 -3.79 -0.27 -15.54
CA ALA A 170 -4.29 -1.22 -14.55
C ALA A 170 -5.70 -1.77 -14.82
N LEU A 171 -6.43 -1.32 -15.86
CA LEU A 171 -7.78 -1.83 -16.18
C LEU A 171 -7.83 -3.35 -16.37
N SER A 172 -6.74 -3.94 -16.84
CA SER A 172 -6.56 -5.38 -16.91
C SER A 172 -5.11 -5.75 -16.63
N THR A 173 -4.91 -6.83 -15.90
CA THR A 173 -3.58 -7.33 -15.53
C THR A 173 -3.47 -8.79 -15.92
N LYS A 174 -2.31 -9.18 -16.46
CA LYS A 174 -2.04 -10.53 -16.95
C LYS A 174 -1.37 -11.34 -15.83
N HIS A 175 -1.97 -12.47 -15.49
CA HIS A 175 -1.48 -13.34 -14.42
C HIS A 175 -1.28 -14.77 -14.91
N LYS A 176 -0.20 -15.38 -14.43
CA LYS A 176 0.18 -16.76 -14.75
C LYS A 176 -0.34 -17.68 -13.65
N PHE A 177 -1.33 -18.50 -13.98
CA PHE A 177 -1.85 -19.51 -13.06
C PHE A 177 -1.28 -20.86 -13.40
N ILE A 178 -0.85 -21.61 -12.38
CA ILE A 178 -0.51 -23.02 -12.52
C ILE A 178 -1.80 -23.81 -12.37
N ILE A 179 -2.33 -24.31 -13.48
CA ILE A 179 -3.46 -25.24 -13.43
C ILE A 179 -2.87 -26.63 -13.27
N GLN A 180 -3.12 -27.27 -12.13
CA GLN A 180 -2.92 -28.71 -12.00
C GLN A 180 -3.93 -29.39 -12.91
N THR A 181 -3.48 -29.82 -14.09
CA THR A 181 -4.27 -30.68 -14.97
C THR A 181 -4.22 -32.11 -14.42
N GLY A 182 -4.66 -32.29 -13.18
CA GLY A 182 -4.98 -33.61 -12.65
C GLY A 182 -6.24 -34.05 -13.38
N GLY A 183 -6.11 -34.99 -14.31
CA GLY A 183 -7.27 -35.57 -14.96
C GLY A 183 -8.24 -36.03 -13.87
N VAL A 184 -9.47 -35.52 -13.91
CA VAL A 184 -10.62 -36.26 -13.39
C VAL A 184 -10.83 -37.44 -14.34
N GLY A 185 -9.83 -38.32 -14.40
CA GLY A 185 -9.95 -39.63 -14.96
C GLY A 185 -10.87 -40.35 -14.00
N ASN A 186 -12.12 -40.50 -14.41
CA ASN A 186 -13.08 -41.41 -13.82
C ASN A 186 -12.31 -42.65 -13.32
N SER A 187 -12.18 -42.79 -12.00
CA SER A 187 -11.47 -43.90 -11.36
C SER A 187 -12.27 -45.19 -11.56
N ASN A 188 -12.40 -45.65 -12.80
CA ASN A 188 -12.91 -46.97 -13.10
C ASN A 188 -11.72 -47.92 -12.91
N ALA A 189 -11.54 -48.37 -11.67
CA ALA A 189 -10.74 -49.55 -11.40
C ALA A 189 -11.46 -50.76 -12.02
N GLY A 190 -11.21 -50.99 -13.32
CA GLY A 190 -11.63 -52.21 -14.00
C GLY A 190 -10.75 -53.36 -13.54
N PHE A 191 -11.24 -54.18 -12.62
CA PHE A 191 -10.62 -55.46 -12.30
C PHE A 191 -10.92 -56.44 -13.44
N SER A 192 -9.98 -56.59 -14.37
CA SER A 192 -10.00 -57.71 -15.32
C SER A 192 -9.47 -58.96 -14.62
N ASN A 193 -10.35 -59.91 -14.33
CA ASN A 193 -10.01 -61.20 -13.77
C ASN A 193 -9.57 -62.16 -14.88
N ASP A 194 -8.42 -61.89 -15.52
CA ASP A 194 -7.71 -62.87 -16.33
C ASP A 194 -6.22 -62.53 -16.31
N GLY A 195 -5.42 -63.50 -15.87
CA GLY A 195 -4.01 -63.34 -15.54
C GLY A 195 -3.14 -62.98 -16.75
N ALA A 196 -2.86 -61.69 -16.92
CA ALA A 196 -1.68 -61.18 -17.61
C ALA A 196 -1.38 -59.76 -17.11
N GLY A 197 -0.26 -59.59 -16.42
CA GLY A 197 0.16 -58.32 -15.83
C GLY A 197 0.44 -57.24 -16.88
N GLY A 198 -0.02 -56.02 -16.59
CA GLY A 198 0.26 -54.83 -17.37
C GLY A 198 -0.42 -53.61 -16.78
N GLY A 199 0.10 -53.08 -15.67
CA GLY A 199 -0.36 -51.81 -15.11
C GLY A 199 0.04 -50.66 -16.04
N THR A 200 -0.92 -50.06 -16.74
CA THR A 200 -0.71 -48.84 -17.52
C THR A 200 -0.69 -47.62 -16.59
N PHE A 201 0.48 -47.04 -16.36
CA PHE A 201 0.60 -45.74 -15.68
C PHE A 201 0.21 -44.62 -16.65
N SER A 202 -0.96 -44.02 -16.45
CA SER A 202 -1.31 -42.77 -17.11
C SER A 202 -0.50 -41.64 -16.44
N GLN A 203 0.53 -41.16 -17.14
CA GLN A 203 1.35 -40.04 -16.72
C GLN A 203 0.48 -38.77 -16.73
N GLY A 204 -0.01 -38.37 -15.55
CA GLY A 204 -0.77 -37.14 -15.36
C GLY A 204 0.00 -35.94 -15.92
N GLY A 205 -0.66 -35.18 -16.79
CA GLY A 205 -0.08 -34.00 -17.43
C GLY A 205 0.45 -33.03 -16.37
N GLY A 206 1.73 -32.67 -16.50
CA GLY A 206 2.37 -31.72 -15.59
C GLY A 206 1.64 -30.38 -15.52
N PRO A 207 1.90 -29.58 -14.48
CA PRO A 207 1.29 -28.27 -14.30
C PRO A 207 1.39 -27.43 -15.57
N LYS A 208 0.24 -26.99 -16.11
CA LYS A 208 0.19 -26.09 -17.28
C LYS A 208 0.08 -24.66 -16.79
N LEU A 209 1.00 -23.82 -17.28
CA LEU A 209 0.95 -22.39 -17.04
C LEU A 209 -0.07 -21.76 -17.98
N VAL A 210 -1.16 -21.23 -17.44
CA VAL A 210 -2.17 -20.51 -18.21
C VAL A 210 -2.08 -19.04 -17.86
N GLU A 211 -1.78 -18.21 -18.85
CA GLU A 211 -1.88 -16.77 -18.73
C GLU A 211 -3.34 -16.36 -18.90
N THR A 212 -3.91 -15.73 -17.87
CA THR A 212 -5.26 -15.18 -17.91
C THR A 212 -5.20 -13.67 -17.70
N GLU A 213 -5.91 -12.93 -18.54
CA GLU A 213 -6.11 -11.50 -18.37
C GLU A 213 -7.32 -11.29 -17.46
N LEU A 214 -7.10 -10.62 -16.32
CA LEU A 214 -8.13 -10.38 -15.34
C LEU A 214 -8.51 -8.90 -15.34
N PRO A 215 -9.80 -8.56 -15.49
CA PRO A 215 -10.27 -7.18 -15.42
C PRO A 215 -10.28 -6.68 -13.98
N ASN A 216 -9.83 -5.44 -13.78
CA ASN A 216 -9.79 -4.80 -12.46
C ASN A 216 -10.92 -3.78 -12.34
N ARG A 217 -12.01 -4.19 -11.70
CA ARG A 217 -13.19 -3.35 -11.48
C ARG A 217 -12.86 -2.06 -10.72
N GLY A 218 -11.98 -2.11 -9.72
CA GLY A 218 -11.56 -0.94 -8.96
C GLY A 218 -10.89 0.13 -9.83
N ALA A 219 -10.12 -0.28 -10.85
CA ALA A 219 -9.52 0.65 -11.81
C ALA A 219 -10.57 1.32 -12.70
N LEU A 220 -11.57 0.57 -13.15
CA LEU A 220 -12.69 1.12 -13.92
C LEU A 220 -13.54 2.08 -13.10
N ASP A 221 -13.88 1.70 -11.86
CA ASP A 221 -14.68 2.50 -10.95
C ASP A 221 -13.93 3.80 -10.61
N ALA A 222 -12.62 3.74 -10.37
CA ALA A 222 -11.78 4.92 -10.15
C ALA A 222 -11.72 5.86 -11.35
N LEU A 223 -11.51 5.34 -12.57
CA LEU A 223 -11.50 6.15 -13.79
C LEU A 223 -12.85 6.82 -14.03
N THR A 224 -13.94 6.09 -13.81
CA THR A 224 -15.31 6.63 -13.93
C THR A 224 -15.57 7.69 -12.86
N ALA A 225 -15.05 7.50 -11.65
CA ALA A 225 -15.16 8.46 -10.55
C ALA A 225 -14.34 9.73 -10.78
N ILE A 226 -13.18 9.66 -11.43
CA ILE A 226 -12.36 10.85 -11.72
C ILE A 226 -12.94 11.62 -12.91
N HIS A 227 -13.30 10.92 -13.98
CA HIS A 227 -13.57 11.55 -15.29
C HIS A 227 -15.04 11.65 -15.68
N ARG A 228 -15.95 10.98 -14.96
CA ARG A 228 -17.39 10.93 -15.27
C ARG A 228 -17.72 10.37 -16.67
N VAL A 229 -16.78 9.67 -17.29
CA VAL A 229 -16.97 8.91 -18.53
C VAL A 229 -16.70 7.43 -18.27
N ASN A 230 -17.19 6.55 -19.14
CA ASN A 230 -17.00 5.11 -18.99
C ASN A 230 -16.82 4.47 -20.36
N PHE A 231 -15.60 3.99 -20.63
CA PHE A 231 -15.27 3.21 -21.82
C PHE A 231 -15.08 1.72 -21.52
N GLN A 232 -15.61 1.26 -20.38
CA GLN A 232 -15.43 -0.10 -19.87
C GLN A 232 -13.92 -0.43 -19.78
N TYR A 233 -13.54 -1.67 -20.08
CA TYR A 233 -12.14 -2.13 -20.06
C TYR A 233 -11.36 -1.82 -21.35
N ASP A 234 -11.87 -0.95 -22.23
CA ASP A 234 -11.19 -0.56 -23.48
C ASP A 234 -10.06 0.45 -23.21
N LYS A 235 -8.85 -0.09 -22.98
CA LYS A 235 -7.66 0.72 -22.70
C LYS A 235 -7.32 1.71 -23.80
N GLN A 236 -7.49 1.34 -25.07
CA GLN A 236 -7.09 2.20 -26.18
C GLN A 236 -8.03 3.41 -26.26
N ARG A 237 -9.34 3.18 -26.14
CA ARG A 237 -10.33 4.25 -26.14
C ARG A 237 -10.13 5.22 -24.96
N TRP A 238 -9.78 4.71 -23.79
CA TRP A 238 -9.39 5.55 -22.64
C TRP A 238 -8.14 6.41 -22.94
N LYS A 239 -7.10 5.83 -23.56
CA LYS A 239 -5.86 6.54 -23.93
C LYS A 239 -6.11 7.63 -24.97
N ASP A 240 -6.85 7.31 -26.02
CA ASP A 240 -7.16 8.23 -27.11
C ASP A 240 -7.96 9.43 -26.59
N TRP A 241 -8.99 9.15 -25.77
CA TRP A 241 -9.80 10.19 -25.13
C TRP A 241 -8.96 11.08 -24.20
N TYR A 242 -8.10 10.50 -23.37
CA TYR A 242 -7.27 11.28 -22.44
C TYR A 242 -6.19 12.10 -23.16
N ALA A 243 -5.65 11.60 -24.28
CA ALA A 243 -4.69 12.33 -25.11
C ALA A 243 -5.33 13.54 -25.80
N GLN A 244 -6.58 13.42 -26.26
CA GLN A 244 -7.33 14.53 -26.86
C GLN A 244 -7.53 15.69 -25.89
N GLN A 245 -7.78 15.40 -24.60
CA GLN A 245 -7.95 16.44 -23.57
C GLN A 245 -6.68 17.23 -23.24
N ARG A 246 -5.50 16.64 -23.50
CA ARG A 246 -4.20 17.25 -23.15
C ARG A 246 -3.51 17.90 -24.34
N THR A 247 -4.05 17.73 -25.55
CA THR A 247 -3.54 18.41 -26.74
C THR A 247 -4.16 19.81 -26.80
N PRO A 248 -3.38 20.90 -26.65
CA PRO A 248 -3.94 22.23 -26.86
C PRO A 248 -4.43 22.32 -28.31
N GLU A 249 -5.65 22.83 -28.52
CA GLU A 249 -6.14 23.16 -29.87
C GLU A 249 -5.10 24.06 -30.54
N VAL A 250 -4.38 23.52 -31.51
CA VAL A 250 -3.49 24.33 -32.34
C VAL A 250 -4.39 25.23 -33.16
N PRO A 251 -4.41 26.57 -32.95
CA PRO A 251 -5.23 27.45 -33.76
C PRO A 251 -4.75 27.28 -35.20
N ASN A 252 -5.68 26.94 -36.10
CA ASN A 252 -5.39 26.79 -37.52
C ASN A 252 -4.81 28.11 -38.07
N LEU A 253 -3.49 28.22 -38.20
CA LEU A 253 -2.77 29.35 -38.80
C LEU A 253 -2.87 29.37 -40.34
N ARG A 254 -4.00 28.89 -40.88
CA ARG A 254 -4.32 28.93 -42.33
C ARG A 254 -5.66 29.62 -42.55
N ARG A 255 -5.74 30.85 -42.10
CA ARG A 255 -6.52 31.90 -42.75
C ARG A 255 -5.61 33.11 -42.76
N ASP A 256 -5.09 33.40 -43.95
CA ASP A 256 -4.83 34.73 -44.54
C ASP A 256 -4.40 34.50 -45.99
#